data_AF-A0A7C4GCN0-F1
#
_entry.id   AF-A0A7C4GCN0-F1
#
_cell.length_a   1.000
_cell.length_b   1.000
_cell.length_c   1.000
_cell.angle_alpha   90.00
_cell.angle_beta   90.00
_cell.angle_gamma   90.00
#
_symmetry.space_group_name_H-M   'P 1'
#
loop_
_entity.id
_entity.type
_entity.pdbx_description
1 polymer ?
#
loop_
_entity_poly.entity_id
_entity_poly.type
_entity_poly.pdbx_seq_one_letter_code
_entity_poly.pdbx_strand_id
1 'polypeptide(L)'
;MSDPPTPASTPPVPAPAAPGPTAPATPVHRGLSAFEHVAHTVALAGIAIQAVTGFGEKLGLGEFAGWRLLLHMCGAGLFVAGFTAAMLLWLPRARGSVPGLGPVRRTLYWLVLAAGLAVMWPVLVAMLPLAGPAAQEELVEWHEAAALTLVVLMVPHTVASVVARLRR
;
A
#
# COMPACT_ATOMS: atom_id res chain seq x y z
N MET A 1 78.02 27.38 1.25
CA MET A 1 77.08 26.90 2.27
C MET A 1 75.77 27.61 1.99
N SER A 2 74.79 26.90 1.44
CA SER A 2 73.48 27.46 1.10
C SER A 2 72.56 27.30 2.29
N ASP A 3 71.91 28.37 2.72
CA ASP A 3 70.98 28.34 3.85
C ASP A 3 69.80 27.40 3.56
N PRO A 4 69.32 26.66 4.57
CA PRO A 4 68.18 25.77 4.42
C PRO A 4 66.90 26.58 4.13
N PRO A 5 66.02 26.09 3.24
CA PRO A 5 64.79 26.79 2.90
C PRO A 5 63.88 26.91 4.13
N THR A 6 63.36 28.12 4.35
CA THR A 6 62.42 28.42 5.43
C THR A 6 61.12 27.62 5.24
N PRO A 7 60.64 26.89 6.26
CA PRO A 7 59.40 26.11 6.15
C PRO A 7 58.20 27.04 5.91
N ALA A 8 57.39 26.71 4.90
CA ALA A 8 56.20 27.47 4.56
C ALA A 8 55.17 27.40 5.71
N SER A 9 54.63 28.54 6.12
CA SER A 9 53.59 28.60 7.15
C SER A 9 52.29 28.00 6.62
N THR A 10 51.79 26.96 7.28
CA THR A 10 50.49 26.37 6.96
C THR A 10 49.38 27.41 7.17
N PRO A 11 48.48 27.62 6.20
CA PRO A 11 47.37 28.55 6.39
C PRO A 11 46.46 28.08 7.54
N PRO A 12 45.86 29.02 8.30
CA PRO A 12 44.99 28.68 9.41
C PRO A 12 43.75 27.94 8.90
N VAL A 13 43.38 26.85 9.58
CA VAL A 13 42.15 26.10 9.32
C VAL A 13 40.97 27.03 9.62
N PRO A 14 40.06 27.29 8.66
CA PRO A 14 38.90 28.12 8.92
C PRO A 14 38.04 27.53 10.04
N ALA A 15 37.60 28.38 10.96
CA ALA A 15 36.72 27.98 12.05
C ALA A 15 35.41 27.37 11.50
N PRO A 16 34.88 26.29 12.12
CA PRO A 16 33.63 25.69 11.69
C PRO A 16 32.51 26.73 11.74
N ALA A 17 31.75 26.84 10.65
CA ALA A 17 30.63 27.77 10.55
C ALA A 17 29.63 27.49 11.69
N ALA A 18 29.13 28.57 12.32
CA ALA A 18 28.12 28.45 13.36
C ALA A 18 26.90 27.71 12.80
N PRO A 19 26.32 26.74 13.55
CA PRO A 19 25.14 26.02 13.11
C PRO A 19 24.01 27.02 12.83
N GLY A 20 23.50 26.99 11.60
CA GLY A 20 22.39 27.86 11.19
C GLY A 20 21.13 27.60 12.01
N PRO A 21 20.17 28.54 12.01
CA PRO A 21 18.91 28.39 12.73
C PRO A 21 18.24 27.07 12.35
N THR A 22 17.96 26.25 13.36
CA THR A 22 17.31 24.95 13.18
C THR A 22 15.91 25.20 12.63
N ALA A 23 15.61 24.65 11.45
CA ALA A 23 14.29 24.79 10.85
C ALA A 23 13.21 24.29 11.84
N PRO A 24 12.07 24.99 11.96
CA PRO A 24 11.01 24.59 12.88
C PRO A 24 10.56 23.15 12.56
N ALA A 25 10.53 22.29 13.58
CA ALA A 25 10.15 20.90 13.43
C ALA A 25 8.70 20.81 12.91
N THR A 26 8.51 20.12 11.79
CA THR A 26 7.18 19.91 11.20
C THR A 26 6.29 19.16 12.20
N PRO A 27 5.05 19.61 12.45
CA PRO A 27 4.16 18.94 13.38
C PRO A 27 3.97 17.47 12.99
N VAL A 28 4.34 16.56 13.88
CA VAL A 28 4.19 15.11 13.65
C VAL A 28 2.75 14.73 13.95
N HIS A 29 1.90 14.60 12.92
CA HIS A 29 0.55 14.05 13.08
C HIS A 29 0.63 12.61 13.62
N ARG A 30 0.21 12.41 14.88
CA ARG A 30 0.32 11.10 15.58
C ARG A 30 -0.77 10.08 15.20
N GLY A 31 -1.78 10.47 14.44
CA GLY A 31 -2.94 9.63 14.11
C GLY A 31 -3.33 9.68 12.63
N LEU A 32 -4.34 8.89 12.26
CA LEU A 32 -4.97 8.94 10.94
C LEU A 32 -5.88 10.16 10.87
N SER A 33 -5.78 10.90 9.77
CA SER A 33 -6.74 11.94 9.43
C SER A 33 -8.12 11.33 9.14
N ALA A 34 -9.17 12.15 9.22
CA ALA A 34 -10.54 11.71 8.86
C ALA A 34 -10.60 11.15 7.43
N PHE A 35 -9.86 11.76 6.50
CA PHE A 35 -9.77 11.30 5.13
C PHE A 35 -9.11 9.91 5.02
N GLU A 36 -8.02 9.67 5.75
CA GLU A 36 -7.37 8.35 5.78
C GLU A 36 -8.29 7.27 6.36
N HIS A 37 -9.09 7.59 7.38
CA HIS A 37 -10.10 6.67 7.91
C HIS A 37 -11.15 6.33 6.86
N VAL A 38 -11.72 7.33 6.19
CA VAL A 38 -12.73 7.10 5.14
C VAL A 38 -12.16 6.20 4.03
N ALA A 39 -10.96 6.52 3.52
CA ALA A 39 -10.32 5.72 2.48
C ALA A 39 -10.10 4.25 2.92
N HIS A 40 -9.63 4.03 4.16
CA HIS A 40 -9.45 2.69 4.71
C HIS A 40 -10.77 1.94 4.85
N THR A 41 -11.80 2.58 5.39
CA THR A 41 -13.12 1.96 5.56
C THR A 41 -13.72 1.57 4.21
N VAL A 42 -13.62 2.43 3.20
CA VAL A 42 -14.08 2.13 1.84
C VAL A 42 -13.30 0.96 1.25
N ALA A 43 -11.96 0.94 1.39
CA ALA A 43 -11.14 -0.17 0.93
C ALA A 43 -11.54 -1.51 1.58
N LEU A 44 -11.71 -1.53 2.90
CA LEU A 44 -12.09 -2.73 3.65
C LEU A 44 -13.50 -3.21 3.28
N ALA A 45 -14.45 -2.29 3.11
CA ALA A 45 -15.79 -2.62 2.67
C ALA A 45 -15.77 -3.24 1.25
N GLY A 46 -15.01 -2.66 0.33
CA GLY A 46 -14.79 -3.21 -1.00
C GLY A 46 -14.20 -4.61 -0.97
N ILE A 47 -13.10 -4.82 -0.22
CA ILE A 47 -12.47 -6.15 -0.06
C ILE A 47 -13.47 -7.17 0.51
N ALA A 48 -14.24 -6.80 1.54
CA ALA A 48 -15.20 -7.70 2.16
C ALA A 48 -16.32 -8.11 1.20
N ILE A 49 -16.91 -7.14 0.48
CA ILE A 49 -17.93 -7.40 -0.53
C ILE A 49 -17.37 -8.31 -1.62
N GLN A 50 -16.18 -8.01 -2.14
CA GLN A 50 -15.53 -8.79 -3.19
C GLN A 50 -15.20 -10.22 -2.75
N ALA A 51 -14.69 -10.40 -1.52
CA ALA A 51 -14.37 -11.71 -1.00
C ALA A 51 -15.63 -12.57 -0.84
N VAL A 52 -16.70 -12.02 -0.26
CA VAL A 52 -17.96 -12.75 -0.04
C VAL A 52 -18.64 -13.10 -1.36
N THR A 53 -18.71 -12.15 -2.30
CA THR A 53 -19.39 -12.36 -3.58
C THR A 53 -18.57 -13.20 -4.56
N GLY A 54 -17.25 -13.01 -4.61
CA GLY A 54 -16.34 -13.71 -5.51
C GLY A 54 -16.08 -15.17 -5.10
N PHE A 55 -15.91 -15.44 -3.81
CA PHE A 55 -15.75 -16.82 -3.32
C PHE A 55 -17.07 -17.50 -2.97
N GLY A 56 -18.20 -16.85 -3.20
CA GLY A 56 -19.51 -17.34 -2.79
C GLY A 56 -19.87 -18.70 -3.39
N GLU A 57 -19.48 -18.98 -4.64
CA GLU A 57 -19.72 -20.29 -5.26
C GLU A 57 -19.01 -21.42 -4.50
N LYS A 58 -17.75 -21.21 -4.13
CA LYS A 58 -16.98 -22.15 -3.31
C LYS A 58 -17.55 -22.33 -1.90
N LEU A 59 -18.33 -21.36 -1.45
CA LEU A 59 -19.05 -21.39 -0.16
C LEU A 59 -20.49 -21.91 -0.29
N GLY A 60 -20.93 -22.34 -1.48
CA GLY A 60 -22.27 -22.85 -1.71
C GLY A 60 -23.36 -21.78 -1.85
N LEU A 61 -23.00 -20.53 -2.14
CA LEU A 61 -23.93 -19.40 -2.32
C LEU A 61 -24.53 -19.30 -3.74
N GLY A 62 -24.52 -20.38 -4.52
CA GLY A 62 -25.09 -20.47 -5.87
C GLY A 62 -24.19 -19.91 -6.99
N GLU A 63 -24.79 -19.63 -8.14
CA GLU A 63 -24.09 -19.16 -9.36
C GLU A 63 -23.71 -17.67 -9.30
N PHE A 64 -22.67 -17.28 -10.05
CA PHE A 64 -22.17 -15.90 -10.12
C PHE A 64 -23.00 -15.04 -11.07
N ALA A 65 -24.27 -14.79 -10.71
CA ALA A 65 -25.22 -14.07 -11.55
C ALA A 65 -26.11 -13.11 -10.73
N GLY A 66 -26.93 -12.31 -11.44
CA GLY A 66 -27.97 -11.46 -10.86
C GLY A 66 -27.45 -10.48 -9.81
N TRP A 67 -28.07 -10.48 -8.62
CA TRP A 67 -27.70 -9.59 -7.51
C TRP A 67 -26.27 -9.80 -7.00
N ARG A 68 -25.75 -11.04 -7.05
CA ARG A 68 -24.38 -11.30 -6.60
C ARG A 68 -23.35 -10.65 -7.52
N LEU A 69 -23.56 -10.78 -8.83
CA LEU A 69 -22.73 -10.11 -9.83
C LEU A 69 -22.79 -8.59 -9.67
N LEU A 70 -23.99 -8.01 -9.50
CA LEU A 70 -24.14 -6.58 -9.28
C LEU A 70 -23.40 -6.09 -8.03
N LEU A 71 -23.57 -6.78 -6.90
CA LEU A 71 -22.86 -6.45 -5.65
C LEU A 71 -21.34 -6.57 -5.81
N HIS A 72 -20.87 -7.57 -6.55
CA HIS A 72 -19.45 -7.71 -6.88
C HIS A 72 -18.95 -6.50 -7.70
N MET A 73 -19.68 -6.09 -8.74
CA MET A 73 -19.28 -4.92 -9.54
C MET A 73 -19.27 -3.62 -8.72
N CYS A 74 -20.25 -3.42 -7.83
CA CYS A 74 -20.25 -2.30 -6.88
C CYS A 74 -19.06 -2.39 -5.91
N GLY A 75 -18.79 -3.57 -5.37
CA GLY A 75 -17.66 -3.86 -4.49
C GLY A 75 -16.32 -3.60 -5.19
N ALA A 76 -16.20 -3.93 -6.47
CA ALA A 76 -15.02 -3.67 -7.30
C ALA A 76 -14.71 -2.17 -7.37
N GLY A 77 -15.73 -1.34 -7.59
CA GLY A 77 -15.56 0.13 -7.59
C GLY A 77 -15.07 0.67 -6.25
N LEU A 78 -15.68 0.22 -5.15
CA LEU A 78 -15.24 0.58 -3.79
C LEU A 78 -13.81 0.10 -3.51
N PHE A 79 -13.49 -1.13 -3.91
CA PHE A 79 -12.16 -1.70 -3.78
C PHE A 79 -11.15 -0.85 -4.55
N VAL A 80 -11.32 -0.66 -5.85
CA VAL A 80 -10.36 0.09 -6.69
C VAL A 80 -10.14 1.50 -6.15
N ALA A 81 -11.22 2.26 -5.90
CA ALA A 81 -11.11 3.63 -5.42
C ALA A 81 -10.53 3.71 -4.00
N GLY A 82 -11.11 2.96 -3.05
CA GLY A 82 -10.72 2.98 -1.65
C GLY A 82 -9.32 2.43 -1.42
N PHE A 83 -9.00 1.29 -2.03
CA PHE A 83 -7.68 0.66 -1.93
C PHE A 83 -6.59 1.57 -2.50
N THR A 84 -6.81 2.13 -3.70
CA THR A 84 -5.84 3.04 -4.32
C THR A 84 -5.59 4.27 -3.43
N ALA A 85 -6.66 4.91 -2.95
CA ALA A 85 -6.54 6.04 -2.03
C ALA A 85 -5.82 5.67 -0.72
N ALA A 86 -6.20 4.55 -0.10
CA ALA A 86 -5.59 4.06 1.14
C ALA A 86 -4.09 3.79 0.97
N MET A 87 -3.70 3.14 -0.14
CA MET A 87 -2.30 2.85 -0.44
C MET A 87 -1.50 4.15 -0.66
N LEU A 88 -2.00 5.07 -1.49
CA LEU A 88 -1.32 6.34 -1.75
C LEU A 88 -1.12 7.18 -0.48
N LEU A 89 -2.13 7.25 0.39
CA LEU A 89 -2.03 7.97 1.67
C LEU A 89 -1.02 7.35 2.63
N TRP A 90 -0.82 6.04 2.56
CA TRP A 90 0.11 5.32 3.43
C TRP A 90 1.52 5.19 2.85
N LEU A 91 1.69 5.48 1.56
CA LEU A 91 2.96 5.40 0.85
C LEU A 91 4.12 6.15 1.53
N PRO A 92 3.97 7.38 2.06
CA PRO A 92 5.06 8.06 2.76
C PRO A 92 5.56 7.28 4.00
N ARG A 93 4.62 6.72 4.80
CA ARG A 93 4.95 5.91 5.98
C ARG A 93 5.60 4.58 5.58
N ALA A 94 5.15 3.98 4.48
CA ALA A 94 5.73 2.75 3.94
C ALA A 94 7.12 2.94 3.34
N ARG A 95 7.41 4.11 2.75
CA ARG A 95 8.75 4.50 2.30
C ARG A 95 9.70 4.83 3.45
N GLY A 96 9.17 5.06 4.65
CA GLY A 96 9.94 5.50 5.80
C GLY A 96 10.28 6.99 5.79
N SER A 97 9.65 7.79 4.91
CA SER A 97 9.82 9.25 4.90
C SER A 97 9.11 9.93 6.08
N VAL A 98 8.16 9.23 6.71
CA VAL A 98 7.47 9.68 7.93
C VAL A 98 7.49 8.53 8.95
N PRO A 99 7.79 8.79 10.23
CA PRO A 99 7.73 7.76 11.27
C PRO A 99 6.30 7.24 11.46
N GLY A 100 6.14 5.98 11.85
CA GLY A 100 4.83 5.42 12.21
C GLY A 100 4.55 4.00 11.73
N LEU A 101 5.44 3.41 10.93
CA LEU A 101 5.33 2.02 10.46
C LEU A 101 6.60 1.22 10.82
N GLY A 102 6.44 0.20 11.67
CA GLY A 102 7.50 -0.77 11.94
C GLY A 102 7.79 -1.67 10.71
N PRO A 103 8.93 -2.38 10.70
CA PRO A 103 9.38 -3.14 9.54
C PRO A 103 8.36 -4.18 9.06
N VAL A 104 7.74 -4.93 9.99
CA VAL A 104 6.72 -5.94 9.65
C VAL A 104 5.53 -5.34 8.91
N ARG A 105 4.97 -4.23 9.42
CA ARG A 105 3.82 -3.55 8.78
C ARG A 105 4.19 -2.94 7.43
N ARG A 106 5.45 -2.53 7.26
CA ARG A 106 5.98 -2.04 5.98
C ARG A 106 6.06 -3.14 4.94
N THR A 107 6.58 -4.30 5.31
CA THR A 107 6.59 -5.47 4.41
C THR A 107 5.17 -5.87 4.03
N LEU A 108 4.26 -5.98 5.00
CA LEU A 108 2.86 -6.31 4.75
C LEU A 108 2.16 -5.29 3.85
N TYR A 109 2.45 -3.99 4.00
CA TYR A 109 1.93 -2.96 3.10
C TYR A 109 2.33 -3.23 1.64
N TRP A 110 3.61 -3.50 1.37
CA TRP A 110 4.08 -3.73 0.01
C TRP A 110 3.52 -5.03 -0.59
N LEU A 111 3.41 -6.08 0.22
CA LEU A 111 2.79 -7.34 -0.21
C LEU A 111 1.30 -7.15 -0.54
N VAL A 112 0.56 -6.46 0.33
CA VAL A 112 -0.86 -6.14 0.10
C VAL A 112 -1.02 -5.26 -1.15
N LEU A 113 -0.20 -4.23 -1.32
CA LEU A 113 -0.20 -3.38 -2.52
C LEU A 113 0.03 -4.20 -3.79
N ALA A 114 1.06 -5.04 -3.81
CA ALA A 114 1.37 -5.89 -4.95
C ALA A 114 0.22 -6.86 -5.27
N ALA A 115 -0.34 -7.51 -4.25
CA ALA A 115 -1.49 -8.40 -4.41
C ALA A 115 -2.73 -7.64 -4.91
N GLY A 116 -3.01 -6.44 -4.39
CA GLY A 116 -4.12 -5.62 -4.84
C GLY A 116 -3.99 -5.21 -6.32
N LEU A 117 -2.78 -4.85 -6.76
CA LEU A 117 -2.51 -4.57 -8.18
C LEU A 117 -2.67 -5.85 -9.03
N ALA A 118 -2.20 -7.00 -8.55
CA ALA A 118 -2.37 -8.28 -9.22
C ALA A 118 -3.85 -8.70 -9.34
N VAL A 119 -4.71 -8.31 -8.39
CA VAL A 119 -6.17 -8.50 -8.49
C VAL A 119 -6.78 -7.61 -9.57
N MET A 120 -6.37 -6.34 -9.63
CA MET A 120 -6.93 -5.35 -10.57
C MET A 120 -6.51 -5.63 -12.01
N TRP A 121 -5.26 -6.05 -12.22
CA TRP A 121 -4.68 -6.18 -13.56
C TRP A 121 -5.47 -7.09 -14.51
N PRO A 122 -5.84 -8.34 -14.16
CA PRO A 122 -6.53 -9.22 -15.08
C PRO A 122 -7.90 -8.68 -15.51
N VAL A 123 -8.62 -8.01 -14.60
CA VAL A 123 -9.92 -7.40 -14.90
C VAL A 123 -9.77 -6.23 -15.88
N LEU A 124 -8.76 -5.38 -15.68
CA LEU A 124 -8.49 -4.27 -16.59
C LEU A 124 -8.11 -4.77 -17.98
N VAL A 125 -7.33 -5.86 -18.07
CA VAL A 125 -6.98 -6.49 -19.35
C VAL A 125 -8.20 -7.14 -20.00
N ALA A 126 -9.04 -7.84 -19.23
CA ALA A 126 -10.25 -8.49 -19.74
C ALA A 126 -11.29 -7.51 -20.31
N MET A 127 -11.26 -6.24 -19.87
CA MET A 127 -12.09 -5.17 -20.42
C MET A 127 -11.61 -4.66 -21.78
N LEU A 128 -10.39 -4.98 -22.20
CA LEU A 128 -9.89 -4.63 -23.52
C LEU A 128 -10.46 -5.60 -24.57
N PRO A 129 -10.82 -5.15 -25.78
CA PRO A 129 -11.33 -5.99 -26.86
C PRO A 129 -10.22 -6.85 -27.52
N LEU A 130 -9.19 -7.23 -26.75
CA LEU A 130 -8.00 -7.94 -27.21
C LEU A 130 -7.99 -9.40 -26.74
N ALA A 131 -8.69 -9.73 -25.66
CA ALA A 131 -8.72 -11.06 -25.09
C ALA A 131 -9.84 -11.90 -25.74
N GLY A 132 -9.46 -12.99 -26.43
CA GLY A 132 -10.41 -14.03 -26.85
C GLY A 132 -10.88 -14.88 -25.65
N PRO A 133 -11.84 -15.81 -25.85
CA PRO A 133 -12.42 -16.61 -24.77
C PRO A 133 -11.38 -17.36 -23.91
N ALA A 134 -10.40 -18.01 -24.54
CA ALA A 134 -9.34 -18.72 -23.83
C ALA A 134 -8.48 -17.79 -22.94
N ALA A 135 -8.21 -16.56 -23.40
CA ALA A 135 -7.48 -15.58 -22.60
C ALA A 135 -8.35 -15.06 -21.44
N GLN A 136 -9.67 -14.94 -21.62
CA GLN A 136 -10.59 -14.55 -20.54
C GLN A 136 -10.62 -15.60 -19.42
N GLU A 137 -10.64 -16.90 -19.77
CA GLU A 137 -10.56 -17.99 -18.79
C GLU A 137 -9.27 -17.90 -17.97
N GLU A 138 -8.12 -17.71 -18.63
CA GLU A 138 -6.84 -17.57 -17.94
C GLU A 138 -6.85 -16.34 -16.99
N LEU A 139 -7.33 -15.19 -17.48
CA LEU A 139 -7.42 -13.97 -16.66
C LEU A 139 -8.32 -14.12 -15.44
N VAL A 140 -9.38 -14.92 -15.53
CA VAL A 140 -10.25 -15.26 -14.38
C VAL A 140 -9.48 -16.08 -13.36
N GLU A 141 -8.73 -17.10 -13.78
CA GLU A 141 -7.89 -17.90 -12.87
C GLU A 141 -6.82 -17.04 -12.16
N TRP A 142 -6.13 -16.17 -12.92
CA TRP A 142 -5.17 -15.21 -12.36
C TRP A 142 -5.83 -14.25 -11.36
N HIS A 143 -7.00 -13.71 -11.69
CA HIS A 143 -7.75 -12.81 -10.81
C HIS A 143 -8.12 -13.52 -9.50
N GLU A 144 -8.63 -14.74 -9.59
CA GLU A 144 -9.05 -15.52 -8.44
C GLU A 144 -7.88 -15.87 -7.51
N ALA A 145 -6.76 -16.34 -8.07
CA ALA A 145 -5.54 -16.65 -7.31
C ALA A 145 -4.98 -15.40 -6.61
N ALA A 146 -4.95 -14.26 -7.31
CA ALA A 146 -4.54 -12.99 -6.74
C ALA A 146 -5.49 -12.52 -5.63
N ALA A 147 -6.81 -12.70 -5.80
CA ALA A 147 -7.82 -12.31 -4.83
C ALA A 147 -7.67 -13.12 -3.54
N LEU A 148 -7.44 -14.43 -3.65
CA LEU A 148 -7.20 -15.29 -2.50
C LEU A 148 -5.92 -14.86 -1.76
N THR A 149 -4.85 -14.58 -2.50
CA THR A 149 -3.59 -14.08 -1.94
C THR A 149 -3.79 -12.77 -1.17
N LEU A 150 -4.53 -11.83 -1.75
CA LEU A 150 -4.86 -10.56 -1.09
C LEU A 150 -5.62 -10.80 0.22
N VAL A 151 -6.68 -11.62 0.20
CA VAL A 151 -7.47 -11.93 1.41
C VAL A 151 -6.60 -12.56 2.50
N VAL A 152 -5.73 -13.51 2.15
CA VAL A 152 -4.80 -14.14 3.09
C VAL A 152 -3.83 -13.12 3.68
N LEU A 153 -3.28 -12.21 2.88
CA LEU A 153 -2.38 -11.15 3.35
C LEU A 153 -3.08 -10.08 4.21
N MET A 154 -4.37 -9.85 3.98
CA MET A 154 -5.16 -8.89 4.75
C MET A 154 -5.33 -9.32 6.22
N VAL A 155 -5.33 -10.62 6.52
CA VAL A 155 -5.42 -11.12 7.91
C VAL A 155 -4.23 -10.66 8.77
N PRO A 156 -2.96 -11.01 8.46
CA PRO A 156 -1.82 -10.55 9.25
C PRO A 156 -1.65 -9.02 9.18
N HIS A 157 -2.00 -8.37 8.06
CA HIS A 157 -1.99 -6.91 7.96
C HIS A 157 -2.94 -6.26 8.99
N THR A 158 -4.16 -6.78 9.11
CA THR A 158 -5.18 -6.28 10.05
C THR A 158 -4.74 -6.56 11.49
N VAL A 159 -4.31 -7.78 11.80
CA VAL A 159 -3.84 -8.16 13.15
C VAL A 159 -2.66 -7.28 13.58
N ALA A 160 -1.64 -7.12 12.74
CA ALA A 160 -0.48 -6.29 13.05
C ALA A 160 -0.86 -4.82 13.28
N SER A 161 -1.84 -4.31 12.54
CA SER A 161 -2.33 -2.94 12.69
C SER A 161 -3.14 -2.75 13.97
N VAL A 162 -3.99 -3.71 14.34
CA VAL A 162 -4.75 -3.68 15.60
C VAL A 162 -3.81 -3.78 16.81
N VAL A 163 -2.88 -4.75 16.83
CA VAL A 163 -1.90 -4.90 17.92
C VAL A 163 -1.04 -3.64 18.08
N ALA A 164 -0.59 -3.05 16.97
CA ALA A 164 0.17 -1.80 17.02
C ALA A 164 -0.64 -0.61 17.58
N ARG A 165 -1.97 -0.63 17.41
CA ARG A 165 -2.87 0.38 18.00
C ARG A 165 -3.07 0.16 19.50
N LEU A 166 -3.20 -1.10 19.94
CA LEU A 166 -3.39 -1.44 21.35
C LEU A 166 -2.15 -1.19 22.23
N ARG A 167 -0.96 -1.16 21.62
CA ARG A 167 0.31 -0.87 22.32
C ARG A 167 0.64 0.61 22.47
N ARG A 168 -0.23 1.50 21.98
CA ARG A 168 -0.09 2.96 22.10
C ARG A 168 -0.97 3.47 23.23
#